data_AF-A0A6P1UQB8-F1
#
_entry.id   AF-A0A6P1UQB8-F1
#
_cell.length_a   1.000
_cell.length_b   1.000
_cell.length_c   1.000
_cell.angle_alpha   90.00
_cell.angle_beta   90.00
_cell.angle_gamma   90.00
#
_symmetry.space_group_name_H-M   'P 1'
#
loop_
_entity.id
_entity.type
_entity.pdbx_description
1 polymer ?
#
loop_
_entity_poly.entity_id
_entity_poly.type
_entity_poly.pdbx_seq_one_letter_code
_entity_poly.pdbx_strand_id
1 'polypeptide(L)'
;MTLVLLTLTASDQKDLAMLGFNSASLRYKFIYLTKNIYHGIAIHSLFEEAFQASKLHKICDADVPFFLIDKYINFIPFSLRFENAWSTYDKMFEQDIILFTNRLQMKRIPFSNILFFVDMYNPEQTSFLYFSKEDTVSDICNKLDFFMHHCAAVVGRDKKNQCPSFGFTLREQQIIFHMLTGKTVKEISQMLDVSDKSVYRGRDILTRKLEIQLELGLKRKLRLRYKQATAENAAIHYK
;
A
#
# COMPACT_ATOMS: atom_id res chain seq x y z
N MET A 1 38.26 33.31 -13.94
CA MET A 1 36.84 32.90 -13.95
C MET A 1 36.72 31.65 -14.80
N THR A 2 36.74 30.49 -14.16
CA THR A 2 36.70 29.19 -14.86
C THR A 2 35.25 28.76 -14.94
N LEU A 3 34.66 28.83 -16.14
CA LEU A 3 33.35 28.26 -16.43
C LEU A 3 33.50 26.74 -16.53
N VAL A 4 33.03 26.03 -15.51
CA VAL A 4 32.84 24.58 -15.60
C VAL A 4 31.52 24.34 -16.33
N LEU A 5 31.62 23.97 -17.61
CA LEU A 5 30.51 23.53 -18.42
C LEU A 5 30.17 22.08 -18.00
N LEU A 6 29.16 21.91 -17.14
CA LEU A 6 28.59 20.59 -16.86
C LEU A 6 27.74 20.17 -18.06
N THR A 7 28.30 19.33 -18.92
CA THR A 7 27.56 18.63 -19.97
C THR A 7 26.64 17.60 -19.34
N LEU A 8 25.37 17.96 -19.17
CA LEU A 8 24.27 17.04 -18.91
C LEU A 8 24.07 16.15 -20.13
N THR A 9 24.05 14.84 -19.92
CA THR A 9 23.79 13.85 -20.97
C THR A 9 22.31 13.84 -21.33
N ALA A 10 21.99 13.50 -22.58
CA ALA A 10 20.63 13.52 -23.13
C ALA A 10 19.62 12.57 -22.42
N SER A 11 20.07 11.66 -21.54
CA SER A 11 19.17 10.86 -20.71
C SER A 11 18.51 11.68 -19.59
N ASP A 12 19.27 12.58 -18.98
CA ASP A 12 18.81 13.35 -17.81
C ASP A 12 17.76 14.39 -18.21
N GLN A 13 17.83 14.90 -19.45
CA GLN A 13 16.81 15.80 -19.99
C GLN A 13 15.49 15.10 -20.33
N LYS A 14 15.50 13.80 -20.66
CA LYS A 14 14.27 13.03 -20.91
C LYS A 14 13.49 12.77 -19.63
N ASP A 15 14.19 12.50 -18.52
CA ASP A 15 13.57 12.31 -17.20
C ASP A 15 13.06 13.64 -16.61
N LEU A 16 13.74 14.76 -16.89
CA LEU A 16 13.26 16.11 -16.55
C LEU A 16 12.06 16.55 -17.38
N ALA A 17 11.98 16.20 -18.66
CA ALA A 17 10.83 16.52 -19.51
C ALA A 17 9.56 15.74 -19.13
N MET A 18 9.72 14.51 -18.64
CA MET A 18 8.61 13.66 -18.14
C MET A 18 8.06 14.10 -16.78
N LEU A 19 8.77 14.95 -16.02
CA LEU A 19 8.28 15.51 -14.76
C LEU A 19 7.24 16.62 -14.98
N GLY A 20 7.19 17.25 -16.16
CA GLY A 20 6.28 18.36 -16.46
C GLY A 20 4.86 17.96 -16.90
N PHE A 21 4.60 16.68 -17.21
CA PHE A 21 3.33 16.23 -17.80
C PHE A 21 2.59 15.14 -17.01
N ASN A 22 3.05 14.79 -15.81
CA ASN A 22 2.43 13.77 -14.98
C ASN A 22 1.65 14.41 -13.83
N SER A 23 0.45 14.91 -14.14
CA SER A 23 -0.50 15.33 -13.10
C SER A 23 -0.63 14.23 -12.06
N ALA A 24 -0.61 14.58 -10.77
CA ALA A 24 -0.78 13.63 -9.67
C ALA A 24 -2.06 12.80 -9.84
N SER A 25 -3.10 13.39 -10.44
CA SER A 25 -4.36 12.73 -10.78
C SER A 25 -4.20 11.55 -11.75
N LEU A 26 -3.20 11.57 -12.63
CA LEU A 26 -2.92 10.49 -13.59
C LEU A 26 -2.04 9.39 -12.99
N ARG A 27 -1.14 9.76 -12.08
CA ARG A 27 -0.15 8.85 -11.50
C ARG A 27 -0.62 8.13 -10.26
N TYR A 28 -1.28 8.84 -9.34
CA TYR A 28 -1.67 8.28 -8.05
C TYR A 28 -3.15 7.99 -8.02
N LYS A 29 -3.54 6.83 -7.50
CA LYS A 29 -4.94 6.46 -7.32
C LYS A 29 -5.17 5.98 -5.89
N PHE A 30 -6.27 6.39 -5.29
CA PHE A 30 -6.83 5.72 -4.12
C PHE A 30 -7.85 4.69 -4.58
N ILE A 31 -7.77 3.47 -4.05
CA ILE A 31 -8.68 2.39 -4.43
C ILE A 31 -9.17 1.72 -3.15
N TYR A 32 -10.46 1.80 -2.88
CA TYR A 32 -11.06 1.19 -1.72
C TYR A 32 -11.80 -0.10 -2.07
N LEU A 33 -11.27 -1.20 -1.54
CA LEU A 33 -11.84 -2.53 -1.68
C LEU A 33 -12.90 -2.78 -0.61
N THR A 34 -14.16 -2.84 -0.99
CA THR A 34 -15.25 -3.24 -0.09
C THR A 34 -16.44 -3.84 -0.84
N LYS A 35 -17.03 -4.89 -0.28
CA LYS A 35 -18.33 -5.42 -0.75
C LYS A 35 -19.52 -4.61 -0.25
N ASN A 36 -19.31 -3.73 0.73
CA ASN A 36 -20.37 -2.92 1.33
C ASN A 36 -20.27 -1.49 0.79
N ILE A 37 -21.13 -1.16 -0.17
CA ILE A 37 -21.13 0.16 -0.82
C ILE A 37 -21.41 1.30 0.16
N TYR A 38 -22.27 1.10 1.16
CA TYR A 38 -22.58 2.12 2.17
C TYR A 38 -21.39 2.39 3.07
N HIS A 39 -20.66 1.34 3.45
CA HIS A 39 -19.38 1.49 4.15
C HIS A 39 -18.38 2.24 3.27
N GLY A 40 -18.31 1.92 1.98
CA GLY A 40 -17.48 2.63 1.00
C GLY A 40 -17.78 4.13 0.93
N ILE A 41 -19.04 4.50 0.84
CA ILE A 41 -19.48 5.91 0.81
C ILE A 41 -19.11 6.62 2.12
N ALA A 42 -19.34 5.99 3.27
CA ALA A 42 -19.00 6.56 4.57
C ALA A 42 -17.48 6.79 4.71
N ILE A 43 -16.66 5.82 4.31
CA ILE A 43 -15.19 5.95 4.30
C ILE A 43 -14.77 7.06 3.33
N HIS A 44 -15.41 7.17 2.16
CA HIS A 44 -15.09 8.21 1.19
C HIS A 44 -15.29 9.61 1.76
N SER A 45 -16.41 9.88 2.44
CA SER A 45 -16.66 11.19 3.07
C SER A 45 -15.58 11.55 4.10
N LEU A 46 -15.18 10.60 4.96
CA LEU A 46 -14.11 10.82 5.93
C LEU A 46 -12.74 10.97 5.25
N PHE A 47 -12.51 10.24 4.17
CA PHE A 47 -11.30 10.32 3.36
C PHE A 47 -11.14 11.69 2.72
N GLU A 48 -12.20 12.27 2.15
CA GLU A 48 -12.14 13.58 1.49
C GLU A 48 -11.70 14.66 2.48
N GLU A 49 -12.29 14.69 3.68
CA GLU A 49 -11.89 15.61 4.75
C GLU A 49 -10.41 15.44 5.13
N ALA A 50 -9.97 14.19 5.37
CA ALA A 50 -8.59 13.88 5.73
C ALA A 50 -7.61 14.21 4.60
N PHE A 51 -7.96 13.95 3.35
CA PHE A 51 -7.13 14.20 2.18
C PHE A 51 -6.92 15.70 1.96
N GLN A 52 -7.99 16.49 1.95
CA GLN A 52 -7.95 17.94 1.75
C GLN A 52 -7.11 18.65 2.83
N ALA A 53 -7.18 18.18 4.08
CA ALA A 53 -6.36 18.70 5.18
C ALA A 53 -4.89 18.23 5.14
N SER A 54 -4.56 17.21 4.33
CA SER A 54 -3.28 16.53 4.40
C SER A 54 -2.12 17.28 3.73
N LYS A 55 -0.89 16.91 4.13
CA LYS A 55 0.33 17.28 3.38
C LYS A 55 0.39 16.64 2.00
N LEU A 56 -0.26 15.48 1.81
CA LEU A 56 -0.25 14.77 0.54
C LEU A 56 -0.94 15.59 -0.54
N HIS A 57 -2.13 16.14 -0.26
CA HIS A 57 -2.86 16.99 -1.20
C HIS A 57 -2.01 18.20 -1.65
N LYS A 58 -1.32 18.85 -0.70
CA LYS A 58 -0.38 19.95 -0.99
C LYS A 58 0.80 19.55 -1.87
N ILE A 59 1.31 18.32 -1.73
CA ILE A 59 2.42 17.80 -2.55
C ILE A 59 1.92 17.44 -3.96
N CYS A 60 0.71 16.91 -4.07
CA CYS A 60 0.12 16.49 -5.33
C CYS A 60 -0.34 17.68 -6.19
N ASP A 61 -0.64 18.83 -5.58
CA ASP A 61 -1.12 20.06 -6.24
C ASP A 61 -2.33 19.83 -7.16
N ALA A 62 -3.08 18.76 -6.88
CA ALA A 62 -4.25 18.30 -7.61
C ALA A 62 -4.99 17.25 -6.77
N ASP A 63 -6.26 17.04 -7.09
CA ASP A 63 -7.02 15.95 -6.54
C ASP A 63 -6.52 14.60 -7.06
N VAL A 64 -6.49 13.62 -6.15
CA VAL A 64 -6.11 12.23 -6.45
C VAL A 64 -7.41 11.41 -6.50
N PRO A 65 -7.72 10.75 -7.64
CA PRO A 65 -8.97 10.00 -7.78
C PRO A 65 -9.12 8.89 -6.74
N PHE A 66 -10.35 8.74 -6.24
CA PHE A 66 -10.75 7.66 -5.34
C PHE A 66 -11.72 6.72 -6.06
N PHE A 67 -11.43 5.43 -6.08
CA PHE A 67 -12.27 4.40 -6.70
C PHE A 67 -12.81 3.43 -5.67
N LEU A 68 -14.10 3.13 -5.75
CA LEU A 68 -14.73 2.05 -5.00
C LEU A 68 -14.76 0.78 -5.84
N ILE A 69 -14.21 -0.31 -5.32
CA ILE A 69 -14.25 -1.62 -5.96
C ILE A 69 -14.72 -2.69 -4.97
N ASP A 70 -15.50 -3.64 -5.46
CA ASP A 70 -16.04 -4.77 -4.68
C ASP A 70 -15.24 -6.06 -4.86
N LYS A 71 -14.39 -6.10 -5.88
CA LYS A 71 -13.53 -7.23 -6.20
C LYS A 71 -12.08 -6.78 -6.26
N TYR A 72 -11.21 -7.45 -5.50
CA TYR A 72 -9.76 -7.20 -5.53
C TYR A 72 -9.19 -7.37 -6.95
N ILE A 73 -9.84 -8.16 -7.79
CA ILE A 73 -9.38 -8.30 -9.16
C ILE A 73 -9.31 -7.00 -9.94
N ASN A 74 -10.20 -6.08 -9.63
CA ASN A 74 -10.22 -4.77 -10.26
C ASN A 74 -9.05 -3.89 -9.78
N PHE A 75 -8.36 -4.27 -8.69
CA PHE A 75 -7.15 -3.61 -8.20
C PHE A 75 -5.87 -4.02 -8.97
N ILE A 76 -5.87 -5.24 -9.51
CA ILE A 76 -4.69 -5.85 -10.14
C ILE A 76 -4.21 -5.07 -11.37
N PRO A 77 -5.08 -4.55 -12.27
CA PRO A 77 -4.66 -3.67 -13.36
C PRO A 77 -3.90 -2.42 -12.92
N PHE A 78 -4.14 -1.94 -11.70
CA PHE A 78 -3.51 -0.72 -11.18
C PHE A 78 -2.18 -0.99 -10.48
N SER A 79 -2.07 -2.14 -9.81
CA SER A 79 -0.91 -2.49 -9.00
C SER A 79 0.12 -3.33 -9.77
N LEU A 80 -0.30 -4.07 -10.79
CA LEU A 80 0.51 -5.11 -11.37
C LEU A 80 0.46 -5.02 -12.90
N ARG A 81 1.58 -4.59 -13.51
CA ARG A 81 1.81 -4.70 -14.97
C ARG A 81 2.04 -6.17 -15.36
N PHE A 82 1.13 -7.07 -15.00
CA PHE A 82 1.16 -8.47 -15.42
C PHE A 82 0.51 -8.61 -16.79
N GLU A 83 1.15 -8.07 -17.82
CA GLU A 83 0.69 -8.25 -19.21
C GLU A 83 0.53 -9.75 -19.57
N ASN A 84 1.32 -10.63 -18.94
CA ASN A 84 1.34 -12.05 -19.30
C ASN A 84 0.46 -12.96 -18.43
N ALA A 85 0.14 -12.58 -17.18
CA ALA A 85 -0.67 -13.44 -16.29
C ALA A 85 -2.17 -13.13 -16.35
N TRP A 86 -2.54 -11.91 -16.76
CA TRP A 86 -3.94 -11.50 -16.89
C TRP A 86 -4.60 -12.04 -18.16
N SER A 87 -3.86 -12.01 -19.26
CA SER A 87 -4.33 -12.41 -20.60
C SER A 87 -4.66 -13.90 -20.73
N THR A 88 -4.22 -14.74 -19.79
CA THR A 88 -4.42 -16.20 -19.79
C THR A 88 -5.47 -16.69 -18.80
N TYR A 89 -6.16 -15.78 -18.07
CA TYR A 89 -7.08 -16.17 -17.01
C TYR A 89 -8.55 -16.12 -17.43
N ASP A 90 -9.13 -17.30 -17.68
CA ASP A 90 -10.52 -17.46 -18.15
C ASP A 90 -11.49 -17.88 -17.01
N LYS A 91 -10.97 -18.13 -15.80
CA LYS A 91 -11.77 -18.56 -14.65
C LYS A 91 -12.20 -17.39 -13.77
N MET A 92 -13.45 -17.43 -13.30
CA MET A 92 -13.96 -16.49 -12.31
C MET A 92 -13.22 -16.61 -10.98
N PHE A 93 -13.12 -15.49 -10.26
CA PHE A 93 -12.58 -15.43 -8.90
C PHE A 93 -13.58 -16.04 -7.92
N GLU A 94 -13.24 -17.20 -7.38
CA GLU A 94 -14.22 -18.03 -6.67
C GLU A 94 -14.42 -17.64 -5.20
N GLN A 95 -13.43 -17.03 -4.53
CA GLN A 95 -13.45 -16.87 -3.07
C GLN A 95 -12.81 -15.59 -2.54
N ASP A 96 -13.31 -15.12 -1.39
CA ASP A 96 -12.63 -14.10 -0.59
C ASP A 96 -11.35 -14.66 0.01
N ILE A 97 -10.30 -13.83 0.08
CA ILE A 97 -9.10 -14.21 0.81
C ILE A 97 -9.37 -14.08 2.31
N ILE A 98 -9.29 -15.21 3.00
CA ILE A 98 -9.28 -15.25 4.46
C ILE A 98 -7.85 -15.57 4.91
N LEU A 99 -7.29 -14.66 5.72
CA LEU A 99 -5.99 -14.84 6.35
C LEU A 99 -6.20 -15.34 7.77
N PHE A 100 -5.57 -16.46 8.11
CA PHE A 100 -5.69 -17.09 9.41
C PHE A 100 -4.61 -16.58 10.36
N THR A 101 -5.00 -16.33 11.60
CA THR A 101 -4.09 -15.96 12.70
C THR A 101 -4.45 -16.71 13.97
N ASN A 102 -3.45 -17.01 14.78
CA ASN A 102 -3.61 -17.55 16.12
C ASN A 102 -3.34 -16.50 17.21
N ARG A 103 -3.00 -15.26 16.83
CA ARG A 103 -2.50 -14.21 17.75
C ARG A 103 -3.58 -13.26 18.23
N LEU A 104 -4.68 -13.17 17.49
CA LEU A 104 -5.83 -12.32 17.84
C LEU A 104 -6.99 -13.19 18.34
N GLN A 105 -7.91 -12.56 19.08
CA GLN A 105 -9.19 -13.19 19.45
C GLN A 105 -9.96 -13.63 18.20
N MET A 106 -9.98 -12.77 17.18
CA MET A 106 -10.49 -13.11 15.86
C MET A 106 -9.42 -13.87 15.06
N LYS A 107 -9.60 -15.19 14.91
CA LYS A 107 -8.63 -16.08 14.23
C LYS A 107 -8.60 -15.97 12.70
N ARG A 108 -9.45 -15.12 12.12
CA ARG A 108 -9.66 -14.99 10.68
C ARG A 108 -9.81 -13.53 10.31
N ILE A 109 -8.93 -13.02 9.48
CA ILE A 109 -8.97 -11.64 8.98
C ILE A 109 -9.35 -11.71 7.49
N PRO A 110 -10.54 -11.21 7.09
CA PRO A 110 -10.91 -11.12 5.69
C PRO A 110 -10.10 -10.00 5.03
N PHE A 111 -9.50 -10.27 3.87
CA PHE A 111 -8.78 -9.28 3.09
C PHE A 111 -9.76 -8.41 2.29
N SER A 112 -10.48 -7.55 3.02
CA SER A 112 -11.56 -6.68 2.55
C SER A 112 -11.56 -5.39 3.37
N ASN A 113 -12.29 -4.34 2.95
CA ASN A 113 -12.27 -3.03 3.60
C ASN A 113 -10.87 -2.43 3.65
N ILE A 114 -10.15 -2.49 2.52
CA ILE A 114 -8.77 -2.03 2.40
C ILE A 114 -8.71 -0.84 1.46
N LEU A 115 -8.18 0.27 1.95
CA LEU A 115 -7.83 1.44 1.16
C LEU A 115 -6.40 1.33 0.67
N PHE A 116 -6.22 1.25 -0.63
CA PHE A 116 -4.93 1.29 -1.28
C PHE A 116 -4.58 2.69 -1.75
N PHE A 117 -3.30 3.04 -1.64
CA PHE A 117 -2.68 4.14 -2.35
C PHE A 117 -1.70 3.56 -3.36
N VAL A 118 -1.98 3.80 -4.65
CA VAL A 118 -1.26 3.18 -5.76
C VAL A 118 -0.48 4.24 -6.52
N ASP A 119 0.80 3.97 -6.76
CA ASP A 119 1.59 4.69 -7.76
C ASP A 119 1.61 3.85 -9.05
N MET A 120 0.91 4.33 -10.08
CA MET A 120 0.77 3.66 -11.37
C MET A 120 2.12 3.44 -12.09
N TYR A 121 3.16 4.18 -11.70
CA TYR A 121 4.49 4.09 -12.29
C TYR A 121 5.46 3.29 -11.43
N ASN A 122 5.17 3.12 -10.14
CA ASN A 122 5.99 2.32 -9.24
C ASN A 122 5.14 1.45 -8.29
N PRO A 123 4.80 0.23 -8.71
CA PRO A 123 4.08 -0.75 -7.90
C PRO A 123 4.67 -1.01 -6.51
N GLU A 124 5.99 -0.87 -6.34
CA GLU A 124 6.66 -1.11 -5.05
C GLU A 124 6.32 -0.05 -4.00
N GLN A 125 5.78 1.09 -4.43
CA GLN A 125 5.31 2.17 -3.56
C GLN A 125 3.83 2.02 -3.17
N THR A 126 3.19 0.90 -3.55
CA THR A 126 1.81 0.65 -3.16
C THR A 126 1.71 0.52 -1.64
N SER A 127 0.79 1.29 -1.07
CA SER A 127 0.49 1.25 0.35
C SER A 127 -0.95 0.83 0.57
N PHE A 128 -1.25 0.30 1.75
CA PHE A 128 -2.60 -0.11 2.12
C PHE A 128 -2.93 0.18 3.58
N LEU A 129 -4.19 0.51 3.81
CA LEU A 129 -4.80 0.72 5.11
C LEU A 129 -6.04 -0.17 5.25
N TYR A 130 -6.13 -0.90 6.34
CA TYR A 130 -7.22 -1.81 6.66
C TYR A 130 -8.14 -1.22 7.73
N PHE A 131 -9.46 -1.28 7.45
CA PHE A 131 -10.50 -0.92 8.39
C PHE A 131 -11.21 -2.17 8.93
N SER A 132 -11.20 -2.30 10.25
CA SER A 132 -11.93 -3.34 10.97
C SER A 132 -13.41 -3.03 11.00
N LYS A 133 -14.24 -4.06 11.17
CA LYS A 133 -15.68 -3.87 11.38
C LYS A 133 -16.00 -3.20 12.72
N GLU A 134 -15.08 -3.31 13.66
CA GLU A 134 -15.18 -2.79 15.02
C GLU A 134 -14.59 -1.38 15.15
N ASP A 135 -14.01 -0.82 14.08
CA ASP A 135 -13.45 0.53 14.12
C ASP A 135 -14.58 1.56 14.32
N THR A 136 -14.42 2.46 15.29
CA THR A 136 -15.31 3.62 15.42
C THR A 136 -14.97 4.67 14.37
N VAL A 137 -15.87 5.64 14.15
CA VAL A 137 -15.59 6.80 13.27
C VAL A 137 -14.29 7.51 13.68
N SER A 138 -14.07 7.69 14.99
CA SER A 138 -12.84 8.26 15.51
C SER A 138 -11.60 7.43 15.15
N ASP A 139 -11.68 6.10 15.23
CA ASP A 139 -10.58 5.21 14.86
C ASP A 139 -10.26 5.32 13.36
N ILE A 140 -11.30 5.37 12.53
CA ILE A 140 -11.19 5.55 11.07
C ILE A 140 -10.49 6.87 10.75
N CYS A 141 -10.93 8.00 11.31
CA CYS A 141 -10.31 9.30 11.08
C CYS A 141 -8.83 9.30 11.48
N ASN A 142 -8.51 8.77 12.66
CA ASN A 142 -7.12 8.65 13.10
C ASN A 142 -6.28 7.79 12.14
N LYS A 143 -6.82 6.65 11.68
CA LYS A 143 -6.15 5.77 10.72
C LYS A 143 -5.90 6.47 9.38
N LEU A 144 -6.89 7.20 8.87
CA LEU A 144 -6.78 8.00 7.66
C LEU A 144 -5.68 9.06 7.81
N ASP A 145 -5.65 9.82 8.89
CA ASP A 145 -4.61 10.84 9.14
C ASP A 145 -3.19 10.24 9.08
N PHE A 146 -2.99 9.11 9.76
CA PHE A 146 -1.70 8.40 9.73
C PHE A 146 -1.35 7.90 8.35
N PHE A 147 -2.34 7.39 7.61
CA PHE A 147 -2.14 6.88 6.27
C PHE A 147 -1.80 7.99 5.29
N MET A 148 -2.48 9.15 5.38
CA MET A 148 -2.14 10.33 4.58
C MET A 148 -0.72 10.82 4.84
N HIS A 149 -0.27 10.79 6.10
CA HIS A 149 1.12 11.12 6.44
C HIS A 149 2.11 10.13 5.80
N HIS A 150 1.80 8.84 5.85
CA HIS A 150 2.61 7.82 5.19
C HIS A 150 2.65 8.01 3.67
N CYS A 151 1.51 8.22 3.01
CA CYS A 151 1.42 8.46 1.57
C CYS A 151 2.19 9.71 1.16
N ALA A 152 2.11 10.80 1.94
CA ALA A 152 2.93 11.99 1.72
C ALA A 152 4.44 11.67 1.80
N ALA A 153 4.85 10.83 2.75
CA ALA A 153 6.24 10.37 2.87
C ALA A 153 6.67 9.41 1.74
N VAL A 154 5.74 8.64 1.17
CA VAL A 154 6.00 7.83 -0.04
C VAL A 154 6.26 8.73 -1.24
N VAL A 155 5.36 9.69 -1.51
CA VAL A 155 5.50 10.64 -2.63
C VAL A 155 6.75 11.51 -2.46
N GLY A 156 6.98 12.02 -1.25
CA GLY A 156 8.17 12.81 -0.90
C GLY A 156 9.47 12.01 -0.75
N ARG A 157 9.43 10.68 -0.97
CA ARG A 157 10.58 9.75 -0.84
C ARG A 157 11.27 9.79 0.53
N ASP A 158 10.54 10.15 1.58
CA ASP A 158 11.03 10.18 2.95
C ASP A 158 10.82 8.83 3.65
N LYS A 159 11.80 7.94 3.49
CA LYS A 159 11.75 6.58 4.07
C LYS A 159 11.63 6.57 5.60
N LYS A 160 12.06 7.63 6.30
CA LYS A 160 12.02 7.66 7.77
C LYS A 160 10.57 7.78 8.25
N ASN A 161 9.78 8.62 7.60
CA ASN A 161 8.37 8.83 7.96
C ASN A 161 7.41 7.79 7.36
N GLN A 162 7.92 6.76 6.67
CA GLN A 162 7.10 5.67 6.15
C GLN A 162 6.82 4.61 7.22
N CYS A 163 5.58 4.10 7.24
CA CYS A 163 5.18 3.04 8.14
C CYS A 163 5.32 1.66 7.46
N PRO A 164 6.14 0.74 7.97
CA PRO A 164 6.33 -0.57 7.34
C PRO A 164 5.06 -1.44 7.29
N SER A 165 4.11 -1.22 8.20
CA SER A 165 2.86 -1.98 8.20
C SER A 165 1.90 -1.56 7.10
N PHE A 166 2.10 -0.40 6.47
CA PHE A 166 1.31 0.07 5.35
C PHE A 166 1.89 -0.31 3.99
N GLY A 167 3.17 -0.67 3.89
CA GLY A 167 3.77 -1.06 2.61
C GLY A 167 3.19 -2.36 2.09
N PHE A 168 2.87 -2.42 0.79
CA PHE A 168 2.43 -3.63 0.10
C PHE A 168 3.42 -3.96 -1.02
N THR A 169 4.36 -4.84 -0.73
CA THR A 169 5.44 -5.17 -1.68
C THR A 169 4.89 -5.89 -2.90
N LEU A 170 5.59 -5.77 -4.03
CA LEU A 170 5.23 -6.47 -5.27
C LEU A 170 5.06 -7.98 -5.06
N ARG A 171 5.91 -8.59 -4.22
CA ARG A 171 5.82 -10.02 -3.89
C ARG A 171 4.56 -10.37 -3.10
N GLU A 172 4.15 -9.53 -2.16
CA GLU A 172 2.90 -9.73 -1.42
C GLU A 172 1.68 -9.57 -2.33
N GLN A 173 1.72 -8.60 -3.24
CA GLN A 173 0.68 -8.40 -4.27
C GLN A 173 0.56 -9.65 -5.17
N GLN A 174 1.68 -10.22 -5.61
CA GLN A 174 1.73 -11.47 -6.40
C GLN A 174 1.13 -12.66 -5.67
N ILE A 175 1.51 -12.87 -4.41
CA ILE A 175 0.98 -13.97 -3.59
C ILE A 175 -0.53 -13.83 -3.45
N ILE A 176 -1.03 -12.62 -3.16
CA ILE A 176 -2.46 -12.34 -3.02
C ILE A 176 -3.22 -12.53 -4.33
N PHE A 177 -2.65 -12.07 -5.45
CA PHE A 177 -3.18 -12.32 -6.79
C PHE A 177 -3.39 -13.83 -7.02
N HIS A 178 -2.37 -14.64 -6.76
CA HIS A 178 -2.47 -16.08 -7.00
C HIS A 178 -3.40 -16.79 -5.99
N MET A 179 -3.50 -16.29 -4.76
CA MET A 179 -4.49 -16.81 -3.81
C MET A 179 -5.94 -16.56 -4.29
N LEU A 180 -6.22 -15.39 -4.86
CA LEU A 180 -7.55 -15.06 -5.41
C LEU A 180 -7.94 -15.93 -6.59
N THR A 181 -6.95 -16.35 -7.37
CA THR A 181 -7.15 -17.28 -8.49
C THR A 181 -7.34 -18.73 -8.03
N GLY A 182 -7.41 -18.98 -6.72
CA GLY A 182 -7.63 -20.32 -6.16
C GLY A 182 -6.39 -21.21 -6.16
N LYS A 183 -5.19 -20.63 -6.40
CA LYS A 183 -3.94 -21.40 -6.44
C LYS A 183 -3.52 -21.85 -5.05
N THR A 184 -3.13 -23.11 -4.96
CA THR A 184 -2.50 -23.70 -3.78
C THR A 184 -1.09 -23.14 -3.58
N VAL A 185 -0.55 -23.26 -2.36
CA VAL A 185 0.82 -22.78 -2.06
C VAL A 185 1.87 -23.39 -2.99
N LYS A 186 1.71 -24.65 -3.38
CA LYS A 186 2.62 -25.34 -4.32
C LYS A 186 2.54 -24.77 -5.74
N GLU A 187 1.34 -24.45 -6.21
CA GLU A 187 1.20 -23.80 -7.52
C GLU A 187 1.78 -22.39 -7.49
N ILE A 188 1.53 -21.63 -6.42
CA ILE A 188 2.09 -20.28 -6.25
C ILE A 188 3.63 -20.33 -6.23
N SER A 189 4.21 -21.30 -5.51
CA SER A 189 5.65 -21.43 -5.38
C SER A 189 6.31 -21.73 -6.73
N GLN A 190 5.70 -22.60 -7.54
CA GLN A 190 6.11 -22.88 -8.92
C GLN A 190 5.94 -21.65 -9.84
N MET A 191 4.79 -20.98 -9.79
CA MET A 191 4.52 -19.81 -10.65
C MET A 191 5.44 -18.62 -10.35
N LEU A 192 5.87 -18.48 -9.10
CA LEU A 192 6.71 -17.36 -8.65
C LEU A 192 8.20 -17.73 -8.50
N ASP A 193 8.59 -18.95 -8.88
CA ASP A 193 9.93 -19.53 -8.75
C ASP A 193 10.55 -19.31 -7.35
N VAL A 194 9.84 -19.77 -6.32
CA VAL A 194 10.27 -19.65 -4.91
C VAL A 194 9.95 -20.92 -4.13
N SER A 195 10.52 -21.07 -2.95
CA SER A 195 10.15 -22.15 -2.03
C SER A 195 8.74 -21.97 -1.46
N ASP A 196 8.04 -23.08 -1.16
CA ASP A 196 6.78 -23.07 -0.40
C ASP A 196 6.91 -22.27 0.91
N LYS A 197 8.06 -22.39 1.59
CA LYS A 197 8.37 -21.67 2.82
C LYS A 197 8.35 -20.15 2.61
N SER A 198 8.82 -19.67 1.47
CA SER A 198 8.79 -18.25 1.11
C SER A 198 7.34 -17.76 0.92
N VAL A 199 6.48 -18.57 0.31
CA VAL A 199 5.05 -18.25 0.14
C VAL A 199 4.34 -18.19 1.51
N TYR A 200 4.56 -19.18 2.38
CA TYR A 200 4.03 -19.16 3.76
C TYR A 200 4.52 -17.93 4.54
N ARG A 201 5.80 -17.60 4.41
CA ARG A 201 6.39 -16.41 5.05
C ARG A 201 5.74 -15.12 4.54
N GLY A 202 5.52 -14.98 3.24
CA GLY A 202 4.84 -13.83 2.65
C GLY A 202 3.42 -13.68 3.20
N ARG A 203 2.66 -14.78 3.29
CA ARG A 203 1.33 -14.80 3.92
C ARG A 203 1.36 -14.37 5.38
N ASP A 204 2.27 -14.91 6.20
CA ASP A 204 2.40 -14.54 7.62
C ASP A 204 2.81 -13.07 7.79
N ILE A 205 3.68 -12.53 6.92
CA ILE A 205 4.04 -11.10 6.95
C ILE A 205 2.80 -10.24 6.66
N LEU A 206 2.02 -10.57 5.64
CA LEU A 206 0.80 -9.83 5.32
C LEU A 206 -0.23 -9.89 6.46
N THR A 207 -0.45 -11.08 7.03
CA THR A 207 -1.30 -11.25 8.21
C THR A 207 -0.82 -10.37 9.36
N ARG A 208 0.49 -10.35 9.65
CA ARG A 208 1.07 -9.49 10.69
C ARG A 208 0.84 -8.00 10.43
N LYS A 209 0.93 -7.55 9.17
CA LYS A 209 0.67 -6.15 8.82
C LYS A 209 -0.78 -5.77 9.16
N LEU A 210 -1.74 -6.62 8.83
CA LEU A 210 -3.15 -6.42 9.19
C LEU A 210 -3.38 -6.47 10.70
N GLU A 211 -2.75 -7.42 11.41
CA GLU A 211 -2.80 -7.49 12.89
C GLU A 211 -2.34 -6.18 13.53
N ILE A 212 -1.22 -5.63 13.06
CA ILE A 212 -0.70 -4.35 13.57
C ILE A 212 -1.68 -3.21 13.33
N GLN A 213 -2.39 -3.21 12.20
CA GLN A 213 -3.40 -2.21 11.86
C GLN A 213 -4.73 -2.38 12.63
N LEU A 214 -5.00 -3.57 13.17
CA LEU A 214 -6.14 -3.87 14.05
C LEU A 214 -5.91 -3.44 15.49
N GLU A 215 -4.69 -3.57 15.99
CA GLU A 215 -4.38 -3.13 17.35
C GLU A 215 -4.51 -1.60 17.44
N LEU A 216 -5.51 -1.11 18.20
CA LEU A 216 -5.72 0.29 18.61
C LEU A 216 -4.42 0.99 19.12
N GLY A 217 -3.39 0.20 19.47
CA GLY A 217 -2.04 0.62 19.82
C GLY A 217 -1.10 1.01 18.66
N LEU A 218 -1.59 1.16 17.42
CA LEU A 218 -0.82 1.71 16.28
C LEU A 218 -0.03 2.97 16.70
N LYS A 219 -0.66 3.83 17.51
CA LYS A 219 -0.13 5.09 18.05
C LYS A 219 1.07 4.92 19.00
N ARG A 220 1.15 3.84 19.79
CA ARG A 220 2.20 3.66 20.83
C ARG A 220 3.36 2.83 20.30
N LYS A 221 3.08 1.73 19.58
CA LYS A 221 4.13 0.84 19.04
C LYS A 221 4.87 1.45 17.85
N LEU A 222 4.20 2.16 16.93
CA LEU A 222 4.89 2.84 15.82
C LEU A 222 5.74 4.02 16.29
N ARG A 223 5.23 4.85 17.22
CA ARG A 223 6.02 5.94 17.84
C ARG A 223 7.22 5.42 18.62
N LEU A 224 7.07 4.34 19.40
CA LEU A 224 8.17 3.76 20.16
C LEU A 224 9.25 3.15 19.26
N ARG A 225 8.87 2.43 18.20
CA ARG A 225 9.83 1.87 17.23
C ARG A 225 10.52 2.94 16.38
N TYR A 226 9.80 4.00 15.98
CA TYR A 226 10.40 5.13 15.27
C TYR A 226 11.45 5.85 16.12
N LYS A 227 11.15 6.10 17.41
CA LYS A 227 12.10 6.70 18.36
C LYS A 227 13.33 5.82 18.62
N GLN A 228 13.16 4.50 18.74
CA GLN A 228 14.28 3.56 18.94
C GLN A 228 15.20 3.50 17.72
N ALA A 229 14.65 3.43 16.51
CA ALA A 229 15.43 3.43 15.27
C ALA A 229 16.22 4.74 15.03
N THR A 230 15.70 5.88 15.48
CA THR A 230 16.44 7.16 15.42
C THR A 230 17.54 7.26 16.48
N ALA A 231 17.36 6.64 17.66
CA ALA A 231 18.35 6.66 18.73
C ALA A 231 19.54 5.72 18.44
N GLU A 232 19.29 4.56 17.85
CA GLU A 232 20.35 3.61 17.45
C GLU A 232 21.22 4.16 16.32
N ASN A 233 20.64 4.86 15.34
CA ASN A 233 21.41 5.52 14.28
C ASN A 233 22.22 6.73 14.76
N ALA A 234 21.74 7.47 15.76
CA ALA A 234 22.50 8.55 16.38
C ALA A 234 23.69 8.02 17.20
N ALA A 235 23.55 6.85 17.84
CA ALA A 235 24.62 6.22 18.61
C ALA A 235 25.76 5.65 17.74
N ILE A 236 25.49 5.31 16.48
CA ILE A 236 26.49 4.82 15.52
C ILE A 236 27.36 5.97 14.96
N HIS A 237 26.84 7.20 14.93
CA HIS A 237 27.57 8.39 14.46
C HIS A 237 28.44 9.09 15.52
N TYR A 238 28.39 8.64 16.77
CA TYR A 238 29.18 9.18 17.90
C TYR A 238 30.21 8.18 18.46
N LYS A 239 30.68 7.23 17.64
CA LYS A 239 31.84 6.40 17.93
C LYS A 239 32.96 6.64 16.94
#